data_AF-M5BMH9-F1
#
_entry.id   AF-M5BMH9-F1
#
_cell.length_a   1.000
_cell.length_b   1.000
_cell.length_c   1.000
_cell.angle_alpha   90.00
_cell.angle_beta   90.00
_cell.angle_gamma   90.00
#
_symmetry.space_group_name_H-M   'P 1'
#
loop_
_entity.id
_entity.type
_entity.pdbx_description
1 polymer ?
#
loop_
_entity_poly.entity_id
_entity_poly.type
_entity_poly.pdbx_seq_one_letter_code
_entity_poly.pdbx_strand_id
1 'polypeptide(L)'
;MVMLTRFLIAALALATSSLALPSNATFSETDSDDLDLLCGTDDYLSSGGLSEANEARPLAVPETRVIQIYWNVIHANNTYSGGYLSSNQVNSAIAALNLQFIGSGFEFKRAGLNYTKNSEWFLRADKK
;
A
#
# COMPACT_ATOMS: atom_id res chain seq x y z
N MET A 1 -48.51 -3.27 -36.03
CA MET A 1 -48.01 -4.17 -34.96
C MET A 1 -47.61 -3.27 -33.80
N VAL A 2 -48.44 -2.98 -32.81
CA VAL A 2 -49.07 -3.86 -31.78
C VAL A 2 -48.01 -4.53 -30.89
N MET A 3 -47.97 -4.07 -29.63
CA MET A 3 -47.62 -4.78 -28.38
C MET A 3 -46.14 -5.10 -28.12
N LEU A 4 -45.48 -4.58 -27.06
CA LEU A 4 -45.78 -4.64 -25.61
C LEU A 4 -46.08 -6.09 -25.17
N THR A 5 -45.14 -6.78 -24.52
CA THR A 5 -45.32 -7.48 -23.23
C THR A 5 -44.07 -8.31 -22.89
N ARG A 6 -43.46 -7.92 -21.77
CA ARG A 6 -42.74 -8.69 -20.74
C ARG A 6 -42.60 -10.21 -20.94
N PHE A 7 -41.38 -10.71 -20.73
CA PHE A 7 -41.17 -12.01 -20.10
C PHE A 7 -40.29 -11.88 -18.85
N LEU A 8 -40.75 -12.54 -17.80
CA LEU A 8 -40.32 -12.58 -16.41
C LEU A 8 -38.89 -13.13 -16.21
N ILE A 9 -38.10 -12.53 -15.31
CA ILE A 9 -37.73 -13.02 -13.95
C ILE A 9 -37.16 -14.45 -13.92
N ALA A 10 -35.85 -14.54 -13.67
CA ALA A 10 -35.25 -15.62 -12.89
C ALA A 10 -34.32 -15.00 -11.84
N ALA A 11 -34.78 -14.98 -10.59
CA ALA A 11 -33.95 -14.73 -9.44
C ALA A 11 -33.14 -15.99 -9.14
N LEU A 12 -31.81 -15.88 -9.05
CA LEU A 12 -30.98 -16.90 -8.41
C LEU A 12 -30.11 -16.22 -7.37
N ALA A 13 -30.55 -16.33 -6.12
CA ALA A 13 -29.76 -16.03 -4.95
C ALA A 13 -28.60 -17.03 -4.89
N LEU A 14 -27.36 -16.53 -4.86
CA LEU A 14 -26.22 -17.30 -4.37
C LEU A 14 -25.63 -16.58 -3.15
N ALA A 15 -25.79 -17.30 -2.03
CA ALA A 15 -25.33 -17.13 -0.67
C ALA A 15 -24.17 -16.14 -0.40
N THR A 16 -24.40 -15.25 0.56
CA THR A 16 -23.35 -14.64 1.38
C THR A 16 -22.77 -15.70 2.31
N SER A 17 -21.52 -16.10 2.09
CA SER A 17 -20.77 -16.94 3.03
C SER A 17 -20.32 -16.08 4.22
N SER A 18 -21.01 -16.19 5.35
CA SER A 18 -20.52 -15.66 6.63
C SER A 18 -19.54 -16.65 7.25
N LEU A 19 -18.29 -16.23 7.48
CA LEU A 19 -17.33 -16.97 8.30
C LEU A 19 -17.65 -16.70 9.77
N ALA A 20 -18.20 -17.69 10.47
CA ALA A 20 -18.32 -17.68 11.92
C ALA A 20 -17.02 -18.23 12.53
N LEU A 21 -16.31 -17.41 13.30
CA LEU A 21 -15.20 -17.86 14.14
C LEU A 21 -15.79 -18.41 15.46
N PRO A 22 -15.41 -19.62 15.91
CA PRO A 22 -15.74 -20.05 17.27
C PRO A 22 -14.84 -19.30 18.27
N SER A 23 -15.44 -18.42 19.06
CA SER A 23 -14.82 -17.88 20.28
C SER A 23 -15.11 -18.85 21.44
N ASN A 24 -14.26 -19.86 21.63
CA ASN A 24 -14.00 -20.45 22.95
C ASN A 24 -12.79 -21.41 22.88
N ALA A 25 -11.61 -20.88 23.18
CA ALA A 25 -10.46 -21.70 23.51
C ALA A 25 -10.06 -21.37 24.96
N THR A 26 -10.69 -22.06 25.91
CA THR A 26 -10.12 -22.22 27.24
C THR A 26 -9.07 -23.31 27.12
N PHE A 27 -7.80 -22.96 27.18
CA PHE A 27 -6.71 -23.93 27.26
C PHE A 27 -5.98 -23.70 28.58
N SER A 28 -6.07 -24.66 29.49
CA SER A 28 -5.32 -24.72 30.73
C SER A 28 -4.47 -25.98 30.71
N GLU A 29 -3.15 -25.78 30.80
CA GLU A 29 -2.11 -26.66 31.37
C GLU A 29 -1.90 -28.07 30.78
N THR A 30 -0.71 -28.66 30.69
CA THR A 30 0.52 -28.52 31.50
C THR A 30 1.70 -29.12 30.71
N ASP A 31 2.87 -28.52 30.89
CA ASP A 31 4.18 -29.12 31.13
C ASP A 31 4.99 -29.84 30.02
N SER A 32 6.22 -29.32 29.87
CA SER A 32 7.50 -29.96 29.50
C SER A 32 7.60 -30.76 28.19
N ASP A 33 8.09 -30.12 27.12
CA ASP A 33 9.46 -30.38 26.65
C ASP A 33 9.86 -29.38 25.54
N ASP A 34 11.04 -28.80 25.74
CA ASP A 34 11.76 -27.80 24.94
C ASP A 34 11.48 -27.80 23.43
N LEU A 35 10.91 -26.70 22.91
CA LEU A 35 11.45 -25.93 21.78
C LEU A 35 10.73 -24.57 21.71
N ASP A 36 11.14 -23.65 22.58
CA ASP A 36 10.69 -22.26 22.57
C ASP A 36 11.45 -21.47 21.48
N LEU A 37 10.94 -21.49 20.25
CA LEU A 37 11.41 -20.62 19.17
C LEU A 37 10.77 -19.24 19.31
N LEU A 38 11.08 -18.55 20.40
CA LEU A 38 10.75 -17.15 20.62
C LEU A 38 11.84 -16.28 20.00
N CYS A 39 11.57 -15.74 18.80
CA CYS A 39 12.49 -14.79 18.20
C CYS A 39 12.40 -13.43 18.92
N GLY A 40 13.52 -13.00 19.49
CA GLY A 40 13.75 -11.58 19.82
C GLY A 40 13.46 -11.14 21.25
N THR A 41 13.68 -11.99 22.26
CA THR A 41 13.86 -11.52 23.64
C THR A 41 15.35 -11.53 23.98
N ASP A 42 16.07 -10.51 23.52
CA ASP A 42 17.33 -10.16 24.13
C ASP A 42 17.05 -9.52 25.49
N ASP A 43 17.19 -10.33 26.53
CA ASP A 43 17.19 -9.90 27.92
C ASP A 43 18.47 -9.09 28.19
N TYR A 44 18.40 -7.79 27.91
CA TYR A 44 19.32 -6.81 28.45
C TYR A 44 18.52 -5.70 29.08
N LEU A 45 18.07 -5.89 30.32
CA LEU A 45 17.91 -4.80 31.27
C LEU A 45 17.86 -5.38 32.68
N SER A 46 19.04 -5.72 33.21
CA SER A 46 19.24 -5.77 34.65
C SER A 46 18.87 -4.40 35.22
N SER A 47 17.75 -4.33 35.94
CA SER A 47 17.15 -3.14 36.54
C SER A 47 17.93 -2.66 37.79
N GLY A 48 19.26 -2.66 37.71
CA GLY A 48 20.16 -2.18 38.75
C GLY A 48 20.86 -0.90 38.33
N GLY A 49 20.18 0.25 38.39
CA GLY A 49 20.87 1.55 38.43
C GLY A 49 20.68 2.50 37.25
N LEU A 50 19.55 2.47 36.53
CA LEU A 50 19.22 3.58 35.64
C LEU A 50 18.66 4.75 36.44
N SER A 51 19.38 5.87 36.42
CA SER A 51 18.92 7.17 36.93
C SER A 51 17.54 7.47 36.38
N GLU A 52 16.65 7.96 37.25
CA GLU A 52 15.25 8.32 36.97
C GLU A 52 15.07 8.85 35.55
N ALA A 53 14.23 8.17 34.77
CA ALA A 53 13.88 8.62 33.44
C ALA A 53 13.24 10.01 33.57
N ASN A 54 13.85 11.02 32.94
CA ASN A 54 13.22 12.32 32.80
C ASN A 54 12.07 12.19 31.79
N GLU A 55 10.88 11.89 32.29
CA GLU A 55 9.62 11.75 31.54
C GLU A 55 9.19 13.03 30.80
N ALA A 56 9.95 14.12 30.92
CA ALA A 56 9.68 15.38 30.24
C ALA A 56 10.27 15.49 28.83
N ARG A 57 10.90 14.43 28.27
CA ARG A 57 11.45 14.51 26.90
C ARG A 57 10.29 14.45 25.90
N PRO A 58 10.01 15.54 25.14
CA PRO A 58 8.96 15.49 24.14
C PRO A 58 9.31 14.40 23.14
N LEU A 59 8.35 13.52 22.83
CA LEU A 59 8.45 12.62 21.70
C LEU A 59 8.64 13.52 20.47
N ALA A 60 9.81 13.43 19.83
CA ALA A 60 10.06 14.14 18.59
C ALA A 60 8.92 13.80 17.63
N VAL A 61 8.14 14.79 17.22
CA VAL A 61 7.11 14.59 16.20
C VAL A 61 7.86 14.07 14.98
N PRO A 62 7.48 12.92 14.40
CA PRO A 62 8.14 12.41 13.22
C PRO A 62 8.02 13.48 12.13
N GLU A 63 9.15 14.07 11.76
CA GLU A 63 9.19 15.09 10.71
C GLU A 63 8.84 14.43 9.38
N THR A 64 7.82 14.97 8.70
CA THR A 64 7.46 14.53 7.36
C THR A 64 8.60 14.83 6.40
N ARG A 65 9.15 13.81 5.76
CA ARG A 65 10.17 13.95 4.72
C ARG A 65 9.48 14.03 3.36
N VAL A 66 9.70 15.14 2.66
CA VAL A 66 9.14 15.36 1.33
C VAL A 66 10.08 14.81 0.26
N ILE A 67 9.57 13.89 -0.56
CA ILE A 67 10.26 13.25 -1.68
C ILE A 67 9.83 13.92 -2.99
N GLN A 68 10.78 14.53 -3.67
CA GLN A 68 10.56 15.21 -4.95
C GLN A 68 10.65 14.24 -6.12
N ILE A 69 9.53 14.07 -6.83
CA ILE A 69 9.42 13.13 -7.96
C ILE A 69 9.52 13.89 -9.28
N TYR A 70 10.47 13.48 -10.12
CA TYR A 70 10.56 13.88 -11.52
C TYR A 70 10.07 12.75 -12.40
N TRP A 71 9.00 13.00 -13.14
CA TRP A 71 8.41 12.00 -14.02
C TRP A 71 8.86 12.24 -15.46
N ASN A 72 9.51 11.26 -16.07
CA ASN A 72 9.93 11.32 -17.46
C ASN A 72 9.10 10.33 -18.28
N VAL A 73 8.25 10.84 -19.17
CA VAL A 73 7.37 10.04 -20.02
C VAL A 73 8.04 9.85 -21.38
N ILE A 74 8.44 8.63 -21.69
CA ILE A 74 8.92 8.25 -23.03
C ILE A 74 7.73 7.66 -23.78
N HIS A 75 7.38 8.24 -24.91
CA HIS A 75 6.19 7.83 -25.65
C HIS A 75 6.42 7.82 -27.17
N ALA A 76 5.78 6.88 -27.86
CA ALA A 76 5.79 6.79 -29.32
C ALA A 76 4.81 7.78 -29.97
N ASN A 77 3.65 7.99 -29.34
CA ASN A 77 2.59 8.88 -29.81
C ASN A 77 1.79 9.43 -28.63
N ASN A 78 0.77 10.25 -28.87
CA ASN A 78 0.00 10.94 -27.82
C ASN A 78 -1.19 10.12 -27.29
N THR A 79 -1.11 8.79 -27.39
CA THR A 79 -2.14 7.88 -26.86
C THR A 79 -1.57 7.09 -25.68
N TYR A 80 -2.46 6.62 -24.82
CA TYR A 80 -2.08 5.76 -23.70
C TYR A 80 -1.34 4.50 -24.18
N SER A 81 -1.82 3.85 -25.24
CA SER A 81 -1.15 2.68 -25.84
C SER A 81 0.24 2.99 -26.40
N GLY A 82 0.50 4.25 -26.77
CA GLY A 82 1.81 4.72 -27.20
C GLY A 82 2.68 5.24 -26.06
N GLY A 83 2.30 5.01 -24.81
CA GLY A 83 3.07 5.39 -23.62
C GLY A 83 2.84 6.82 -23.13
N TYR A 84 1.91 7.58 -23.73
CA TYR A 84 1.63 8.94 -23.27
C TYR A 84 0.77 8.92 -22.01
N LEU A 85 1.28 9.56 -20.96
CA LEU A 85 0.56 9.77 -19.70
C LEU A 85 0.25 11.26 -19.56
N SER A 86 -1.03 11.60 -19.42
CA SER A 86 -1.43 12.97 -19.13
C SER A 86 -0.96 13.41 -17.73
N SER A 87 -0.82 14.73 -17.55
CA SER A 87 -0.52 15.33 -16.23
C SER A 87 -1.49 14.87 -15.15
N ASN A 88 -2.78 14.67 -15.48
CA ASN A 88 -3.78 14.18 -14.53
C ASN A 88 -3.52 12.73 -14.11
N GLN A 89 -3.17 11.85 -15.05
CA GLN A 89 -2.82 10.47 -14.71
C GLN A 89 -1.58 10.40 -13.81
N VAL A 90 -0.58 11.26 -14.07
CA VAL A 90 0.60 11.38 -13.21
C VAL A 90 0.22 11.89 -11.82
N ASN A 91 -0.64 12.90 -11.73
CA ASN A 91 -1.13 13.40 -10.44
C ASN A 91 -1.91 12.33 -9.65
N SER A 92 -2.73 11.52 -10.33
CA SER A 92 -3.41 10.39 -9.70
C SER A 92 -2.43 9.36 -9.14
N ALA A 93 -1.32 9.10 -9.81
CA ALA A 93 -0.28 8.21 -9.29
C ALA A 93 0.40 8.80 -8.03
N ILE A 94 0.68 10.11 -8.01
CA ILE A 94 1.21 10.81 -6.83
C ILE A 94 0.22 10.75 -5.66
N ALA A 95 -1.08 10.95 -5.93
CA ALA A 95 -2.12 10.81 -4.91
C ALA A 95 -2.19 9.39 -4.36
N ALA A 96 -2.06 8.36 -5.21
CA ALA A 96 -2.02 6.97 -4.78
C ALA A 96 -0.79 6.68 -3.90
N LEU A 97 0.39 7.22 -4.23
CA LEU A 97 1.58 7.11 -3.38
C LEU A 97 1.32 7.73 -2.01
N ASN A 98 0.84 8.97 -1.96
CA ASN A 98 0.55 9.63 -0.69
C ASN A 98 -0.49 8.88 0.15
N LEU A 99 -1.51 8.29 -0.47
CA LEU A 99 -2.51 7.47 0.21
C LEU A 99 -1.93 6.19 0.82
N GLN A 100 -1.05 5.50 0.09
CA GLN A 100 -0.47 4.22 0.54
C GLN A 100 0.58 4.41 1.63
N PHE A 101 1.24 5.56 1.65
CA PHE A 101 2.31 5.88 2.61
C PHE A 101 1.84 6.81 3.74
N ILE A 102 0.52 6.94 3.97
CA ILE A 102 0.00 7.68 5.13
C ILE A 102 0.58 7.09 6.42
N GLY A 103 1.05 7.97 7.32
CA GLY A 103 1.61 7.58 8.62
C GLY A 103 3.05 7.07 8.57
N SER A 104 3.65 6.94 7.38
CA SER A 104 5.07 6.54 7.24
C SER A 104 6.07 7.68 7.50
N GLY A 105 5.60 8.92 7.61
CA GLY A 105 6.45 10.10 7.66
C GLY A 105 7.02 10.53 6.30
N PHE A 106 6.48 10.01 5.19
CA PHE A 106 6.84 10.44 3.84
C PHE A 106 5.69 11.18 3.15
N GLU A 107 6.05 12.23 2.41
CA GLU A 107 5.15 12.92 1.48
C GLU A 107 5.78 12.92 0.09
N PHE A 108 5.02 12.57 -0.93
CA PHE A 108 5.47 12.57 -2.32
C PHE A 108 4.92 13.77 -3.07
N LYS A 109 5.81 14.55 -3.69
CA LYS A 109 5.44 15.74 -4.44
C LYS A 109 6.04 15.71 -5.83
N ARG A 110 5.21 15.95 -6.85
CA ARG A 110 5.68 16.08 -8.23
C ARG A 110 6.46 17.37 -8.42
N ALA A 111 7.76 17.24 -8.66
CA ALA A 111 8.65 18.35 -8.95
C ALA A 111 8.77 18.65 -10.46
N GLY A 112 8.59 17.64 -11.31
CA GLY A 112 8.65 17.82 -12.76
C GLY A 112 7.93 16.72 -13.53
N LEU A 113 7.50 17.07 -14.75
CA LEU A 113 6.91 16.15 -15.71
C LEU A 113 7.44 16.50 -17.11
N ASN A 114 8.30 15.64 -17.64
CA ASN A 114 8.93 15.82 -18.94
C ASN A 114 8.44 14.75 -19.91
N TYR A 115 8.34 15.11 -21.18
CA TYR A 115 7.94 14.21 -22.25
C TYR A 115 9.07 14.08 -23.26
N THR A 116 9.39 12.84 -23.62
CA THR A 116 10.32 12.52 -24.70
C THR A 116 9.57 11.67 -25.72
N LYS A 117 9.32 12.26 -26.89
CA LYS A 117 8.71 11.51 -28.00
C LYS A 117 9.79 10.74 -28.74
N ASN A 118 9.91 9.44 -28.44
CA ASN A 118 10.86 8.55 -29.10
C ASN A 118 10.24 7.15 -29.23
N SER A 119 9.75 6.83 -30.43
CA SER A 119 9.11 5.55 -30.72
C SER A 119 10.10 4.38 -30.69
N GLU A 120 11.34 4.60 -31.11
CA GLU A 120 12.36 3.55 -31.09
C GLU A 120 12.66 3.14 -29.65
N TRP A 121 12.91 4.12 -28.78
CA TRP A 121 13.15 3.88 -27.37
C TRP A 121 11.96 3.19 -26.71
N PHE A 122 10.73 3.69 -26.93
CA PHE A 122 9.53 3.08 -26.39
C PHE A 122 9.34 1.62 -26.83
N LEU A 123 9.60 1.30 -28.10
CA LEU A 123 9.36 -0.04 -28.68
C LEU A 123 10.52 -1.02 -28.49
N ARG A 124 11.70 -0.56 -28.08
CA ARG A 124 12.92 -1.37 -27.99
C ARG A 124 13.59 -1.33 -26.62
N ALA A 125 12.98 -0.71 -25.61
CA ALA A 125 13.55 -0.60 -24.27
C ALA A 125 13.90 -1.96 -23.64
N ASP A 126 13.23 -3.03 -24.06
CA ASP A 126 13.37 -4.40 -23.58
C ASP A 126 14.11 -5.34 -24.56
N LYS A 127 14.44 -4.87 -25.76
CA LYS A 127 15.12 -5.70 -26.78
C LYS A 127 16.63 -5.70 -26.56
N LYS A 128 17.13 -6.82 -26.04
CA LYS A 128 18.56 -7.17 -26.00
C LYS A 128 19.03 -7.72 -27.35
#